data_AF-A0A972IC57-F1
#
_entry.id   AF-A0A972IC57-F1
#
_cell.length_a   1.000
_cell.length_b   1.000
_cell.length_c   1.000
_cell.angle_alpha   90.00
_cell.angle_beta   90.00
_cell.angle_gamma   90.00
#
_symmetry.space_group_name_H-M   'P 1'
#
loop_
_entity.id
_entity.type
_entity.pdbx_description
1 polymer ?
#
loop_
_entity_poly.entity_id
_entity_poly.type
_entity_poly.pdbx_seq_one_letter_code
_entity_poly.pdbx_strand_id
1 'polypeptide(L)'
;DDSKILSFDIVAAAENYQQEMQRSDLVVEIDLLSRRLAKWDISFNDLSKISPKHKKTRQMCIKISEYILKNDELYRQMMSSKQLPSKQIENTFKLPKKKFERFRKYIIAVVIIKSGDFEQIAEYVKLK
;
A
#
# COMPACT_ATOMS: atom_id res chain seq x y z
N ASP A 1 12.31 -45.35 12.62
CA ASP A 1 13.00 -44.94 11.39
C ASP A 1 13.45 -43.52 11.60
N ASP A 2 14.61 -43.38 12.23
CA ASP A 2 15.13 -42.12 12.77
C ASP A 2 15.52 -41.14 11.65
N SER A 3 15.75 -41.66 10.44
CA SER A 3 15.99 -40.88 9.21
C SER A 3 14.80 -39.99 8.83
N LYS A 4 13.57 -40.48 9.05
CA LYS A 4 12.33 -39.71 8.80
C LYS A 4 12.14 -38.59 9.81
N ILE A 5 12.49 -38.84 11.07
CA ILE A 5 12.40 -37.85 12.16
C ILE A 5 13.41 -36.72 11.91
N LEU A 6 14.67 -37.06 11.59
CA LEU A 6 15.70 -36.09 11.24
C LEU A 6 15.30 -35.21 10.04
N SER A 7 14.65 -35.81 9.03
CA SER A 7 14.17 -35.07 7.86
C SER A 7 13.04 -34.08 8.19
N PHE A 8 12.18 -34.43 9.15
CA PHE A 8 11.08 -33.58 9.59
C PHE A 8 11.58 -32.38 10.41
N ASP A 9 12.55 -32.59 11.30
CA ASP A 9 13.15 -31.53 12.10
C ASP A 9 13.93 -30.53 11.25
N ILE A 10 14.63 -30.99 10.20
CA ILE A 10 15.33 -30.12 9.23
C ILE A 10 14.33 -29.26 8.45
N VAL A 11 13.21 -29.85 8.00
CA VAL A 11 12.14 -29.10 7.30
C VAL A 11 11.53 -28.05 8.23
N ALA A 12 11.18 -28.42 9.46
CA ALA A 12 10.61 -27.49 10.43
C ALA A 12 11.58 -26.35 10.79
N ALA A 13 12.88 -26.65 10.93
CA ALA A 13 13.89 -25.63 11.16
C ALA A 13 14.04 -24.66 9.97
N ALA A 14 14.03 -25.18 8.74
CA ALA A 14 14.09 -24.38 7.52
C ALA A 14 12.84 -23.48 7.36
N GLU A 15 11.65 -24.01 7.65
CA GLU A 15 10.39 -23.25 7.64
C GLU A 15 10.42 -22.10 8.67
N ASN A 16 10.85 -22.39 9.90
CA ASN A 16 10.98 -21.36 10.95
C ASN A 16 11.96 -20.25 10.53
N TYR A 17 13.11 -20.62 9.98
CA TYR A 17 14.09 -19.65 9.48
C TYR A 17 13.51 -18.78 8.35
N GLN A 18 12.79 -19.39 7.40
CA GLN A 18 12.11 -18.64 6.33
C GLN A 18 11.05 -17.67 6.88
N GLN A 19 10.26 -18.09 7.87
CA GLN A 19 9.28 -17.22 8.52
C GLN A 19 9.94 -16.06 9.27
N GLU A 20 11.07 -16.31 9.95
CA GLU A 20 11.84 -15.25 10.61
C GLU A 20 12.41 -14.25 9.61
N MET A 21 12.95 -14.72 8.47
CA MET A 21 13.41 -13.83 7.40
C MET A 21 12.27 -12.98 6.83
N GLN A 22 11.13 -13.59 6.48
CA GLN A 22 9.96 -12.86 5.98
C GLN A 22 9.49 -11.80 6.97
N ARG A 23 9.44 -12.15 8.26
CA ARG A 23 9.08 -11.19 9.32
C ARG A 23 10.08 -10.04 9.40
N SER A 24 11.38 -10.31 9.27
CA SER A 24 12.42 -9.29 9.23
C SER A 24 12.23 -8.34 8.06
N ASP A 25 12.01 -8.89 6.86
CA ASP A 25 11.80 -8.11 5.63
C ASP A 25 10.54 -7.23 5.73
N LEU A 26 9.44 -7.76 6.28
CA LEU A 26 8.22 -6.98 6.49
C LEU A 26 8.46 -5.78 7.44
N VAL A 27 9.26 -5.96 8.49
CA VAL A 27 9.59 -4.86 9.41
C VAL A 27 10.37 -3.76 8.68
N VAL A 28 11.30 -4.15 7.80
CA VAL A 28 12.05 -3.21 6.96
C VAL A 28 11.12 -2.48 5.99
N GLU A 29 10.21 -3.18 5.30
CA GLU A 29 9.21 -2.54 4.43
C GLU A 29 8.34 -1.54 5.19
N ILE A 30 7.92 -1.86 6.41
CA ILE A 30 7.08 -0.98 7.25
C ILE A 30 7.84 0.30 7.61
N ASP A 31 9.11 0.22 8.00
CA ASP A 31 9.93 1.40 8.31
C ASP A 31 10.16 2.26 7.06
N LEU A 32 10.49 1.64 5.93
CA LEU A 32 10.67 2.34 4.65
C LEU A 32 9.38 3.03 4.22
N LEU A 33 8.23 2.36 4.33
CA LEU A 33 6.93 2.93 4.00
C LEU A 33 6.60 4.10 4.93
N SER A 34 6.84 3.96 6.24
CA SER A 34 6.65 5.03 7.22
C SER A 34 7.42 6.29 6.81
N ARG A 35 8.71 6.16 6.49
CA ARG A 35 9.55 7.28 6.02
C ARG A 35 9.06 7.86 4.69
N ARG A 36 8.57 7.02 3.78
CA ARG A 36 8.04 7.45 2.48
C ARG A 36 6.75 8.26 2.67
N LEU A 37 5.84 7.81 3.53
CA LEU A 37 4.59 8.48 3.89
C LEU A 37 4.82 9.78 4.66
N ALA A 38 5.84 9.83 5.52
CA ALA A 38 6.18 11.05 6.26
C ALA A 38 6.53 12.22 5.33
N LYS A 39 7.10 11.95 4.15
CA LYS A 39 7.35 12.99 3.12
C LYS A 39 6.06 13.64 2.57
N TRP A 40 4.90 13.06 2.88
CA TRP A 40 3.56 13.53 2.49
C TRP A 40 2.71 13.96 3.69
N ASP A 41 3.31 14.10 4.88
CA ASP A 41 2.62 14.40 6.14
C ASP A 41 1.54 13.35 6.47
N ILE A 42 1.85 12.08 6.18
CA ILE A 42 1.00 10.92 6.45
C ILE A 42 1.69 10.01 7.46
N SER A 43 0.98 9.70 8.55
CA SER A 43 1.35 8.67 9.52
C SER A 43 0.42 7.45 9.40
N PHE A 44 0.81 6.30 9.96
CA PHE A 44 -0.10 5.15 10.07
C PHE A 44 -1.33 5.46 10.92
N ASN A 45 -1.22 6.34 11.92
CA ASN A 45 -2.35 6.78 12.73
C ASN A 45 -3.34 7.67 11.94
N ASP A 46 -2.85 8.44 10.96
CA ASP A 46 -3.75 9.12 10.03
C ASP A 46 -4.54 8.09 9.21
N LEU A 47 -3.82 7.10 8.65
CA LEU A 47 -4.41 6.08 7.81
C LEU A 47 -5.44 5.25 8.57
N SER A 48 -5.18 4.85 9.82
CA SER A 48 -6.15 4.09 10.63
C SER A 48 -7.47 4.85 10.83
N LYS A 49 -7.41 6.17 10.97
CA LYS A 49 -8.59 7.04 11.17
C LYS A 49 -9.36 7.29 9.87
N ILE A 50 -8.66 7.50 8.76
CA ILE A 50 -9.27 7.95 7.51
C ILE A 50 -9.52 6.83 6.50
N SER A 51 -9.04 5.60 6.74
CA SER A 51 -9.20 4.49 5.80
C SER A 51 -10.68 4.17 5.52
N PRO A 52 -11.07 3.91 4.25
CA PRO A 52 -12.44 3.53 3.91
C PRO A 52 -12.89 2.24 4.61
N LYS A 53 -13.94 2.33 5.43
CA LYS A 53 -14.53 1.16 6.12
C LYS A 53 -15.37 0.27 5.21
N HIS A 54 -16.04 0.87 4.22
CA HIS A 54 -16.90 0.14 3.30
C HIS A 54 -16.16 -0.29 2.04
N LYS A 55 -16.37 -1.55 1.62
CA LYS A 55 -15.75 -2.16 0.44
C LYS A 55 -15.89 -1.30 -0.83
N LYS A 56 -17.08 -0.77 -1.10
CA LYS A 56 -17.35 0.07 -2.28
C LYS A 56 -16.48 1.34 -2.31
N THR A 57 -16.34 2.01 -1.17
CA THR A 57 -15.53 3.22 -1.03
C THR A 57 -14.03 2.91 -1.12
N ARG A 58 -13.60 1.78 -0.56
CA ARG A 58 -12.23 1.28 -0.69
C ARG A 58 -11.87 1.02 -2.15
N GLN A 59 -12.73 0.29 -2.88
CA GLN A 59 -12.56 0.02 -4.31
C GLN A 59 -12.50 1.30 -5.14
N MET A 60 -13.32 2.31 -4.81
CA MET A 60 -13.24 3.63 -5.46
C MET A 60 -11.86 4.26 -5.27
N CYS A 61 -11.31 4.25 -4.05
CA CYS A 61 -9.99 4.81 -3.78
C CYS A 61 -8.86 4.06 -4.51
N ILE A 62 -8.95 2.72 -4.55
CA ILE A 62 -8.00 1.87 -5.28
C ILE A 62 -8.04 2.18 -6.78
N LYS A 63 -9.24 2.27 -7.38
CA LYS A 63 -9.40 2.62 -8.80
C LYS A 63 -8.83 3.99 -9.14
N ILE A 64 -9.03 4.99 -8.26
CA ILE A 64 -8.42 6.32 -8.43
C ILE A 64 -6.89 6.22 -8.40
N SER A 65 -6.34 5.44 -7.47
CA SER A 65 -4.90 5.23 -7.34
C SER A 65 -4.31 4.56 -8.60
N GLU A 66 -4.98 3.53 -9.12
CA GLU A 66 -4.59 2.84 -10.36
C GLU A 66 -4.69 3.74 -11.58
N TYR A 67 -5.70 4.61 -11.66
CA TYR A 67 -5.79 5.61 -12.72
C TYR A 67 -4.60 6.56 -12.69
N ILE A 68 -4.17 7.00 -11.51
CA ILE A 68 -2.98 7.85 -11.36
C ILE A 68 -1.74 7.10 -11.82
N LEU A 69 -1.53 5.86 -11.37
CA LEU A 69 -0.36 5.05 -11.70
C LEU A 69 -0.26 4.70 -13.18
N LYS A 70 -1.40 4.58 -13.88
CA LYS A 70 -1.44 4.31 -15.32
C LYS A 70 -1.19 5.55 -16.18
N ASN A 71 -1.19 6.74 -15.59
CA ASN A 71 -0.94 7.99 -16.29
C ASN A 71 0.35 8.63 -15.77
N ASP A 72 1.44 8.40 -16.49
CA ASP A 72 2.79 8.88 -16.17
C ASP A 72 2.87 10.38 -15.86
N GLU A 73 2.20 11.21 -16.67
CA GLU A 73 2.20 12.66 -16.48
C GLU A 73 1.50 13.02 -15.16
N LEU A 74 0.33 12.43 -14.92
CA LEU A 74 -0.45 12.65 -13.71
C LEU A 74 0.29 12.18 -12.46
N TYR A 75 0.94 11.02 -12.54
CA TYR A 75 1.79 10.48 -11.48
C TYR A 75 2.96 11.41 -11.17
N ARG A 76 3.72 11.85 -12.19
CA ARG A 76 4.84 12.79 -12.02
C ARG A 76 4.38 14.13 -11.46
N GLN A 77 3.24 14.64 -11.92
CA GLN A 77 2.63 15.87 -11.38
C GLN A 77 2.27 15.70 -9.91
N MET A 78 1.63 14.59 -9.54
CA MET A 78 1.30 14.30 -8.14
C MET A 78 2.56 14.21 -7.28
N MET A 79 3.58 13.48 -7.74
CA MET A 79 4.84 13.28 -7.01
C MET A 79 5.63 14.58 -6.80
N SER A 80 5.60 15.49 -7.77
CA SER A 80 6.28 16.80 -7.67
C SER A 80 5.49 17.81 -6.84
N SER A 81 4.19 17.93 -7.07
CA SER A 81 3.33 18.89 -6.36
C SER A 81 2.93 18.46 -4.94
N LYS A 82 3.09 17.18 -4.62
CA LYS A 82 2.53 16.51 -3.43
C LYS A 82 1.02 16.71 -3.27
N GLN A 83 0.31 16.89 -4.37
CA GLN A 83 -1.14 17.10 -4.39
C GLN A 83 -1.85 16.04 -5.21
N LEU A 84 -3.02 15.64 -4.73
CA LEU A 84 -3.90 14.76 -5.49
C LEU A 84 -4.50 15.54 -6.67
N PRO A 85 -4.47 15.00 -7.90
CA PRO A 85 -4.97 15.68 -9.09
C PRO A 85 -6.50 15.64 -9.16
N SER A 86 -7.16 16.36 -8.23
CA SER A 86 -8.62 16.24 -8.01
C SER A 86 -9.44 16.56 -9.27
N LYS A 87 -9.04 17.56 -10.07
CA LYS A 87 -9.79 17.94 -11.29
C LYS A 87 -9.85 16.80 -12.30
N GLN A 88 -8.72 16.14 -12.54
CA GLN A 88 -8.63 15.01 -13.45
C GLN A 88 -9.44 13.82 -12.94
N ILE A 89 -9.39 13.56 -11.63
CA ILE A 89 -10.20 12.51 -11.00
C ILE A 89 -11.69 12.79 -11.15
N GLU A 90 -12.15 14.02 -10.88
CA GLU A 90 -13.57 14.40 -11.06
C GLU A 90 -14.01 14.20 -12.52
N ASN A 91 -13.18 14.62 -13.48
CA ASN A 91 -13.48 14.54 -14.91
C ASN A 91 -13.56 13.09 -15.41
N THR A 92 -12.65 12.23 -14.96
CA THR A 92 -12.57 10.82 -15.38
C THR A 92 -13.62 9.96 -14.70
N PHE A 93 -13.80 10.10 -13.38
CA PHE A 93 -14.71 9.23 -12.62
C PHE A 93 -16.13 9.77 -12.50
N LYS A 94 -16.38 11.03 -12.91
CA LYS A 94 -17.67 11.72 -12.73
C LYS A 94 -18.12 11.70 -11.26
N LEU A 95 -17.16 11.87 -10.35
CA LEU A 95 -17.38 11.88 -8.90
C LEU A 95 -17.11 13.28 -8.35
N PRO A 96 -17.96 13.85 -7.48
CA PRO A 96 -17.67 15.11 -6.82
C PRO A 96 -16.41 15.01 -5.94
N LYS A 97 -15.57 16.05 -5.92
CA LYS A 97 -14.34 16.16 -5.10
C LYS A 97 -14.56 15.69 -3.66
N LYS A 98 -15.65 16.15 -3.03
CA LYS A 98 -16.03 15.81 -1.64
C LYS A 98 -16.16 14.30 -1.37
N LYS A 99 -16.37 13.47 -2.39
CA LYS A 99 -16.48 12.00 -2.22
C LYS A 99 -15.12 11.34 -1.97
N PHE A 100 -14.05 11.79 -2.62
CA PHE A 100 -12.74 11.15 -2.51
C PHE A 100 -11.71 12.00 -1.74
N GLU A 101 -11.88 13.33 -1.66
CA GLU A 101 -10.91 14.23 -1.02
C GLU A 101 -10.73 13.92 0.48
N ARG A 102 -11.79 13.48 1.15
CA ARG A 102 -11.72 13.01 2.56
C ARG A 102 -10.79 11.80 2.74
N PHE A 103 -10.55 11.05 1.66
CA PHE A 103 -9.68 9.87 1.59
C PHE A 103 -8.34 10.19 0.92
N ARG A 104 -7.98 11.47 0.72
CA ARG A 104 -6.77 11.85 -0.04
C ARG A 104 -5.49 11.18 0.48
N LYS A 105 -5.29 11.14 1.80
CA LYS A 105 -4.10 10.51 2.41
C LYS A 105 -4.09 9.00 2.14
N TYR A 106 -5.25 8.35 2.11
CA TYR A 106 -5.37 6.93 1.79
C TYR A 106 -5.06 6.65 0.33
N ILE A 107 -5.59 7.47 -0.60
CA ILE A 107 -5.29 7.36 -2.03
C ILE A 107 -3.80 7.56 -2.29
N ILE A 108 -3.19 8.60 -1.71
CA ILE A 108 -1.75 8.85 -1.79
C ILE A 108 -0.96 7.64 -1.27
N ALA A 109 -1.36 7.08 -0.12
CA ALA A 109 -0.69 5.90 0.44
C ALA A 109 -0.78 4.68 -0.47
N VAL A 110 -1.94 4.42 -1.08
CA VAL A 110 -2.10 3.33 -2.05
C VAL A 110 -1.21 3.55 -3.28
N VAL A 111 -1.12 4.78 -3.80
CA VAL A 111 -0.21 5.12 -4.90
C VAL A 111 1.25 4.84 -4.50
N ILE A 112 1.68 5.27 -3.32
CA ILE A 112 3.05 5.05 -2.82
C ILE A 112 3.35 3.55 -2.65
N ILE A 113 2.43 2.79 -2.06
CA ILE A 113 2.59 1.35 -1.87
C ILE A 113 2.70 0.63 -3.21
N LYS A 114 1.83 0.95 -4.17
CA LYS A 114 1.81 0.29 -5.49
C LYS A 114 2.92 0.73 -6.45
N SER A 115 3.54 1.89 -6.23
CA SER A 115 4.64 2.39 -7.08
C SER A 115 6.03 2.12 -6.53
N GLY A 116 6.12 1.65 -5.29
CA GLY A 116 7.38 1.28 -4.66
C GLY A 116 7.50 -0.23 -4.45
N ASP A 117 8.64 -0.63 -3.90
CA ASP A 117 8.98 -2.02 -3.62
C ASP A 117 8.43 -2.43 -2.24
N PHE A 118 7.10 -2.41 -2.09
CA PHE A 118 6.39 -2.76 -0.84
C PHE A 118 5.51 -4.00 -1.04
N GLU A 119 6.13 -5.08 -1.52
CA GLU A 119 5.39 -6.26 -1.99
C GLU A 119 4.63 -6.98 -0.88
N GLN A 120 5.27 -7.17 0.28
CA GLN A 120 4.65 -7.86 1.41
C GLN A 120 3.53 -7.02 2.01
N ILE A 121 3.74 -5.71 2.11
CA ILE A 121 2.68 -4.80 2.55
C ILE A 121 1.52 -4.80 1.56
N ALA A 122 1.78 -4.72 0.26
CA ALA A 122 0.74 -4.70 -0.77
C ALA A 122 -0.12 -5.97 -0.73
N GLU A 123 0.49 -7.14 -0.48
CA GLU A 123 -0.20 -8.41 -0.25
C GLU A 123 -1.01 -8.37 1.06
N TYR A 124 -0.39 -7.99 2.18
CA TYR A 124 -1.03 -7.93 3.50
C TYR A 124 -2.28 -7.04 3.49
N VAL A 125 -2.19 -5.86 2.87
CA VAL A 125 -3.33 -4.95 2.76
C VAL A 125 -4.23 -5.25 1.57
N LYS A 126 -4.02 -6.32 0.81
CA LYS A 126 -4.87 -6.74 -0.35
C LYS A 126 -5.01 -5.64 -1.39
N LEU A 127 -3.89 -5.09 -1.82
CA LEU A 127 -3.78 -4.13 -2.91
C LEU A 127 -3.26 -4.77 -4.21
N LYS A 128 -2.71 -5.97 -4.15
CA LYS A 128 -2.52 -6.82 -5.33
C LYS A 128 -3.88 -7.27 -5.90
#